data_AF-A0A3C0U712-F1
#
_entry.id   AF-A0A3C0U712-F1
#
_cell.length_a   1.000
_cell.length_b   1.000
_cell.length_c   1.000
_cell.angle_alpha   90.00
_cell.angle_beta   90.00
_cell.angle_gamma   90.00
#
_symmetry.space_group_name_H-M   'P 1'
#
loop_
_entity.id
_entity.type
_entity.pdbx_description
1 polymer ?
#
loop_
_entity_poly.entity_id
_entity_poly.type
_entity_poly.pdbx_seq_one_letter_code
_entity_poly.pdbx_strand_id
1 'polypeptide(L)' 'QGAVAQQFGVRNIPTLLVFKNGEIVDKQVGATSKQVLASKLDAAM' A
#
# COMPACT_ATOMS: atom_id res chain seq x y z
N GLN A 1 10.38 18.30 8.75
CA GLN A 1 9.34 17.25 8.78
C GLN A 1 9.45 16.51 7.45
N GLY A 2 9.79 15.22 7.47
CA GLY A 2 10.12 14.46 6.25
C GLY A 2 8.93 14.34 5.30
N ALA A 3 9.19 14.10 4.02
CA ALA A 3 8.12 13.91 3.04
C ALA A 3 7.26 12.68 3.42
N VAL A 4 5.95 12.74 3.16
CA VAL A 4 4.97 11.67 3.49
C VAL A 4 5.46 10.27 3.08
N ALA A 5 6.07 10.16 1.90
CA ALA A 5 6.67 8.92 1.41
C ALA A 5 7.77 8.33 2.32
N GLN A 6 8.58 9.18 2.97
CA GLN A 6 9.62 8.75 3.91
C GLN A 6 9.00 8.24 5.22
N GLN A 7 7.91 8.88 5.68
CA GLN A 7 7.19 8.45 6.89
C GLN A 7 6.63 7.03 6.74
N PHE A 8 6.24 6.65 5.53
CA PHE A 8 5.70 5.33 5.22
C PHE A 8 6.72 4.33 4.62
N GLY A 9 8.01 4.70 4.60
CA GLY A 9 9.09 3.83 4.12
C GLY A 9 8.93 3.42 2.64
N VAL A 10 8.48 4.34 1.79
CA VAL A 10 8.40 4.13 0.33
C VAL A 10 9.79 4.36 -0.26
N ARG A 11 10.46 3.26 -0.69
CA ARG A 11 11.82 3.27 -1.28
C ARG A 11 11.83 2.92 -2.77
N ASN A 12 10.75 2.32 -3.27
CA ASN A 12 10.60 1.84 -4.65
C ASN A 12 9.20 2.19 -5.17
N ILE A 13 9.07 2.46 -6.46
CA ILE A 13 7.79 2.81 -7.12
C ILE A 13 7.41 1.77 -8.18
N PRO A 14 6.11 1.52 -8.41
CA PRO A 14 4.95 2.00 -7.63
C PRO A 14 4.82 1.29 -6.28
N THR A 15 4.36 1.99 -5.23
CA THR A 15 3.98 1.40 -3.93
C THR A 15 2.56 1.84 -3.59
N LEU A 16 1.69 0.88 -3.26
CA LEU A 16 0.35 1.12 -2.72
C LEU A 16 0.31 0.75 -1.23
N LEU A 17 -0.36 1.57 -0.44
CA LEU A 17 -0.59 1.35 0.99
C LEU A 17 -2.09 1.35 1.24
N VAL A 18 -2.59 0.34 1.94
CA VAL A 18 -3.99 0.23 2.33
C VAL A 18 -4.10 0.59 3.80
N PHE A 19 -4.94 1.59 4.10
CA PHE A 19 -5.18 2.06 5.47
C PHE A 19 -6.58 1.68 5.91
N LYS A 20 -6.72 1.15 7.12
CA LYS A 20 -8.00 0.85 7.77
C LYS A 20 -7.94 1.36 9.21
N ASN A 21 -8.92 2.17 9.62
CA ASN A 21 -8.97 2.76 10.97
C ASN A 21 -7.70 3.53 11.40
N GLY A 22 -6.95 4.09 10.44
CA GLY A 22 -5.70 4.81 10.71
C GLY A 22 -4.46 3.92 10.78
N GLU A 23 -4.59 2.59 10.62
CA GLU A 23 -3.48 1.64 10.59
C GLU A 23 -3.23 1.11 9.18
N ILE A 24 -1.98 0.77 8.87
CA ILE A 24 -1.61 0.17 7.59
C ILE A 24 -1.92 -1.31 7.67
N VAL A 25 -2.88 -1.77 6.87
CA VAL A 25 -3.30 -3.18 6.84
C VAL A 25 -2.71 -3.95 5.65
N ASP A 26 -2.29 -3.26 4.60
CA ASP A 26 -1.56 -3.91 3.49
C ASP A 26 -0.57 -2.94 2.82
N LYS A 27 0.48 -3.52 2.24
CA LYS A 27 1.49 -2.83 1.46
C LYS A 27 1.81 -3.63 0.21
N GLN A 28 1.65 -3.02 -0.95
CA GLN A 28 1.99 -3.59 -2.24
C GLN A 28 3.13 -2.78 -2.86
N VAL A 29 4.26 -3.43 -3.16
CA VAL A 29 5.39 -2.80 -3.86
C VAL A 29 5.54 -3.45 -5.23
N GLY A 30 5.72 -2.62 -6.26
CA GLY A 30 5.80 -3.04 -7.65
C GLY A 30 4.44 -3.17 -8.33
N ALA A 31 4.47 -3.18 -9.66
CA ALA A 31 3.28 -3.36 -10.47
C ALA A 31 2.78 -4.82 -10.36
N THR A 32 1.47 -4.99 -10.26
CA THR A 32 0.83 -6.30 -10.26
C THR A 32 -0.51 -6.22 -10.99
N SER A 33 -1.10 -7.39 -11.25
CA SER A 33 -2.36 -7.54 -11.97
C SER A 33 -3.54 -6.94 -11.20
N LYS A 34 -4.54 -6.41 -11.92
CA LYS A 34 -5.79 -5.91 -11.32
C LYS A 34 -6.44 -6.91 -10.38
N GLN A 35 -6.42 -8.19 -10.74
CA GLN A 35 -7.02 -9.28 -9.96
C GLN A 35 -6.35 -9.44 -8.60
N VAL A 36 -5.01 -9.34 -8.55
CA VAL A 36 -4.22 -9.41 -7.32
C VAL A 36 -4.50 -8.20 -6.43
N LEU A 37 -4.58 -6.99 -7.02
CA LEU A 37 -4.95 -5.78 -6.27
C LEU A 37 -6.36 -5.86 -5.69
N ALA A 38 -7.33 -6.35 -6.47
CA ALA A 38 -8.71 -6.52 -6.02
C ALA A 38 -8.79 -7.51 -4.86
N SER A 39 -8.12 -8.66 -4.95
CA SER A 39 -8.08 -9.64 -3.85
C SER A 39 -7.40 -9.09 -2.60
N LYS A 40 -6.32 -8.30 -2.75
CA LYS A 40 -5.65 -7.62 -1.62
C LYS A 40 -6.54 -6.60 -0.93
N LEU A 41 -7.32 -5.85 -1.70
CA LEU A 41 -8.28 -4.89 -1.16
C LEU A 41 -9.44 -5.59 -0.45
N ASP A 42 -9.95 -6.69 -1.02
CA ASP A 42 -11.00 -7.50 -0.40
C ASP A 42 -10.55 -8.13 0.92
N ALA A 43 -9.33 -8.68 0.96
CA ALA A 43 -8.74 -9.20 2.19
C ALA A 43 -8.48 -8.12 3.27
N ALA A 44 -8.44 -6.85 2.89
CA ALA A 44 -8.26 -5.72 3.79
C ALA A 44 -9.58 -5.09 4.28
N MET A 45 -10.71 -5.40 3.64
CA MET A 45 -12.06 -4.99 4.11
C MET A 45 -12.48 -5.75 5.37
#